data_AF-A0A7X8WFF2-F1
#
_entry.id   AF-A0A7X8WFF2-F1
#
_cell.length_a   1.000
_cell.length_b   1.000
_cell.length_c   1.000
_cell.angle_alpha   90.00
_cell.angle_beta   90.00
_cell.angle_gamma   90.00
#
_symmetry.space_group_name_H-M   'P 1'
#
loop_
_entity.id
_entity.type
_entity.pdbx_description
1 polymer ?
#
loop_
_entity_poly.entity_id
_entity_poly.type
_entity_poly.pdbx_seq_one_letter_code
_entity_poly.pdbx_strand_id
1 'polypeptide(L)'
;MRRTSALIIMVVTTFTLISCTSVKTFEKRAQEIIPDPIAYLVDRGLPAYPCSDVTLFNTGREWNAHTLKRIAEAKEYILVALFLGNIHEASYEVWDALAAKVEEGVDVYVLLDSSSYFQLTPHTNLVVPAAFNYARDVGLKVAEYNPMSASHAAFLPLLLDRDHRKFWIFDGEYLAVGGINLNEASLMIPPETGNIDTMVEIQSPKAIEALVDSFIRTWRRYSVEPIDREAFSIPPKEGLSKTVYLGDHYVFGSNSVTDLFDALILGAQNEVWMIQGYSFLTKELINRIREATDRGVKVNVVLSENAVKVHYEKAAFFGMVDLIDAGATLYLFDGPHHAFLHLKLIVTDDRYVLFGSANYNLRSQVLSREIGFLFDDVEIASRALEHVSFIIDHSRVVDREEAETHRGIDNRFFNFLMQFIG
;
A
#
# COMPACT_ATOMS: atom_id res chain seq x y z
N MET A 1 23.36 -23.53 5.05
CA MET A 1 22.42 -24.35 4.24
C MET A 1 21.41 -25.14 5.09
N ARG A 2 21.81 -26.04 6.00
CA ARG A 2 20.84 -26.87 6.76
C ARG A 2 19.88 -26.10 7.69
N ARG A 3 20.29 -24.97 8.28
CA ARG A 3 19.42 -24.16 9.17
C ARG A 3 18.39 -23.31 8.42
N THR A 4 18.76 -22.78 7.25
CA THR A 4 17.86 -22.03 6.37
C THR A 4 16.78 -22.92 5.77
N SER A 5 17.12 -24.16 5.38
CA SER A 5 16.15 -25.14 4.88
C SER A 5 15.13 -25.55 5.96
N ALA A 6 15.55 -25.68 7.22
CA ALA A 6 14.65 -26.04 8.32
C ALA A 6 13.65 -24.91 8.66
N LEU A 7 14.10 -23.65 8.62
CA LEU A 7 13.24 -22.48 8.82
C LEU A 7 12.21 -22.39 7.69
N ILE A 8 12.62 -22.58 6.44
CA ILE A 8 11.72 -22.57 5.27
C ILE A 8 10.70 -23.70 5.36
N ILE A 9 11.11 -24.92 5.70
CA ILE A 9 10.20 -26.06 5.85
C ILE A 9 9.20 -25.79 6.99
N MET A 10 9.66 -25.26 8.13
CA MET A 10 8.78 -24.93 9.25
C MET A 10 7.79 -23.82 8.90
N VAL A 11 8.24 -22.78 8.20
CA VAL A 11 7.40 -21.68 7.70
C VAL A 11 6.35 -22.23 6.72
N VAL A 12 6.76 -23.00 5.71
CA VAL A 12 5.84 -23.63 4.73
C VAL A 12 4.84 -24.58 5.40
N THR A 13 5.27 -25.37 6.38
CA THR A 13 4.39 -26.31 7.11
C THR A 13 3.42 -25.59 8.05
N THR A 14 3.84 -24.46 8.63
CA THR A 14 2.96 -23.62 9.44
C THR A 14 1.92 -22.91 8.55
N PHE A 15 2.32 -22.50 7.34
CA PHE A 15 1.43 -21.88 6.36
C PHE A 15 0.35 -22.82 5.80
N THR A 16 0.68 -24.08 5.56
CA THR A 16 -0.33 -25.07 5.12
C THR A 16 -1.38 -25.38 6.19
N LEU A 17 -1.08 -25.11 7.48
CA LEU A 17 -2.02 -25.35 8.59
C LEU A 17 -2.94 -24.16 8.87
N ILE A 18 -2.57 -22.94 8.49
CA ILE A 18 -3.43 -21.74 8.61
C ILE A 18 -4.48 -21.69 7.48
N SER A 19 -4.28 -22.44 6.39
CA SER A 19 -4.92 -22.17 5.09
C SER A 19 -6.27 -22.84 4.80
N CYS A 20 -7.01 -23.42 5.75
CA CYS A 20 -8.17 -24.25 5.35
C CYS A 20 -9.57 -23.71 5.65
N THR A 21 -9.77 -22.75 6.55
CA THR A 21 -11.13 -22.35 6.98
C THR A 21 -11.39 -20.84 6.95
N SER A 22 -10.48 -20.00 7.46
CA SER A 22 -10.64 -18.53 7.39
C SER A 22 -10.40 -18.00 5.98
N VAL A 23 -9.29 -18.41 5.35
CA VAL A 23 -8.89 -18.04 3.97
C VAL A 23 -10.01 -18.38 2.96
N LYS A 24 -10.64 -19.55 3.09
CA LYS A 24 -11.80 -19.96 2.26
C LYS A 24 -13.04 -19.07 2.37
N THR A 25 -13.22 -18.34 3.48
CA THR A 25 -14.39 -17.48 3.69
C THR A 25 -14.19 -16.11 3.00
N PHE A 26 -12.96 -15.61 2.95
CA PHE A 26 -12.59 -14.41 2.19
C PHE A 26 -12.55 -14.66 0.67
N GLU A 27 -12.20 -15.90 0.29
CA GLU A 27 -11.99 -16.32 -1.10
C GLU A 27 -13.29 -16.58 -1.88
N LYS A 28 -14.41 -16.89 -1.23
CA LYS A 28 -15.63 -17.42 -1.90
C LYS A 28 -16.73 -16.38 -2.23
N ARG A 29 -16.35 -15.18 -2.70
CA ARG A 29 -17.28 -14.11 -3.13
C ARG A 29 -17.37 -13.87 -4.65
N ALA A 30 -16.58 -14.60 -5.43
CA ALA A 30 -16.66 -14.58 -6.89
C ALA A 30 -18.02 -15.17 -7.31
N GLN A 31 -18.88 -14.36 -7.96
CA GLN A 31 -20.23 -14.60 -8.53
C GLN A 31 -21.30 -13.53 -8.21
N GLU A 32 -21.03 -12.51 -7.38
CA GLU A 32 -21.98 -11.40 -7.18
C GLU A 32 -21.81 -10.32 -8.26
N ILE A 33 -22.84 -10.06 -9.07
CA ILE A 33 -22.88 -8.86 -9.91
C ILE A 33 -23.17 -7.67 -8.98
N ILE A 34 -22.27 -6.69 -8.98
CA ILE A 34 -22.39 -5.48 -8.16
C ILE A 34 -22.90 -4.35 -9.08
N PRO A 35 -24.18 -3.96 -9.00
CA PRO A 35 -24.73 -2.95 -9.92
C PRO A 35 -24.26 -1.52 -9.60
N ASP A 36 -23.93 -1.23 -8.34
CA ASP A 36 -23.46 0.08 -7.88
C ASP A 36 -22.32 -0.12 -6.87
N PRO A 37 -21.06 0.20 -7.25
CA PRO A 37 -19.90 0.06 -6.38
C PRO A 37 -20.04 0.81 -5.05
N ILE A 38 -20.63 2.01 -5.06
CA ILE A 38 -20.74 2.84 -3.86
C ILE A 38 -21.83 2.31 -2.94
N ALA A 39 -23.01 1.98 -3.48
CA ALA A 39 -24.08 1.40 -2.68
C ALA A 39 -23.64 0.08 -2.02
N TYR A 40 -22.88 -0.75 -2.73
CA TYR A 40 -22.28 -1.98 -2.21
C TYR A 40 -21.35 -1.71 -1.01
N LEU A 41 -20.50 -0.70 -1.10
CA LEU A 41 -19.56 -0.35 -0.03
C LEU A 41 -20.27 0.26 1.18
N VAL A 42 -21.28 1.10 0.96
CA VAL A 42 -22.09 1.70 2.04
C VAL A 42 -22.86 0.61 2.80
N ASP A 43 -23.45 -0.36 2.11
CA ASP A 43 -24.12 -1.53 2.74
C ASP A 43 -23.16 -2.34 3.64
N ARG A 44 -21.88 -2.39 3.27
CA ARG A 44 -20.81 -3.03 4.04
C ARG A 44 -20.17 -2.14 5.10
N GLY A 45 -20.69 -0.93 5.28
CA GLY A 45 -20.27 -0.01 6.33
C GLY A 45 -18.96 0.71 6.04
N LEU A 46 -18.54 0.83 4.78
CA LEU A 46 -17.40 1.67 4.42
C LEU A 46 -17.76 3.15 4.69
N PRO A 47 -17.04 3.85 5.57
CA PRO A 47 -17.39 5.21 5.92
C PRO A 47 -17.02 6.20 4.81
N ALA A 48 -17.85 7.24 4.66
CA ALA A 48 -17.65 8.32 3.71
C ALA A 48 -17.55 9.66 4.46
N TYR A 49 -16.64 10.52 4.02
CA TYR A 49 -16.38 11.80 4.66
C TYR A 49 -16.28 12.93 3.62
N PRO A 50 -16.82 14.12 3.90
CA PRO A 50 -16.57 15.30 3.07
C PRO A 50 -15.06 15.62 3.05
N CYS A 51 -14.54 16.00 1.89
CA CYS A 51 -13.14 16.40 1.74
C CYS A 51 -12.99 17.54 0.73
N SER A 52 -11.81 18.17 0.75
CA SER A 52 -11.38 19.09 -0.29
C SER A 52 -11.19 18.34 -1.60
N ASP A 53 -10.85 19.08 -2.65
CA ASP A 53 -10.21 18.46 -3.81
C ASP A 53 -8.85 17.82 -3.42
N VAL A 54 -8.38 16.91 -4.25
CA VAL A 54 -7.15 16.14 -4.00
C VAL A 54 -5.92 16.81 -4.61
N THR A 55 -4.78 16.66 -3.95
CA THR A 55 -3.46 16.89 -4.55
C THR A 55 -2.73 15.57 -4.69
N LEU A 56 -2.22 15.27 -5.89
CA LEU A 56 -1.53 14.02 -6.21
C LEU A 56 -0.03 14.28 -6.32
N PHE A 57 0.76 13.38 -5.73
CA PHE A 57 2.22 13.32 -5.87
C PHE A 57 2.55 11.93 -6.38
N ASN A 58 3.05 11.82 -7.61
CA ASN A 58 3.14 10.55 -8.36
C ASN A 58 4.56 9.97 -8.41
N THR A 59 5.48 10.58 -7.66
CA THR A 59 6.82 10.06 -7.46
C THR A 59 7.27 10.20 -6.02
N GLY A 60 8.19 9.34 -5.60
CA GLY A 60 8.88 9.47 -4.31
C GLY A 60 9.49 10.85 -4.10
N ARG A 61 10.11 11.41 -5.14
CA ARG A 61 10.75 12.73 -5.09
C ARG A 61 9.76 13.88 -4.92
N GLU A 62 8.64 13.86 -5.66
CA GLU A 62 7.57 14.86 -5.50
C GLU A 62 7.00 14.84 -4.08
N TRP A 63 6.70 13.64 -3.57
CA TRP A 63 6.19 13.48 -2.21
C TRP A 63 7.22 13.91 -1.16
N ASN A 64 8.50 13.57 -1.33
CA ASN A 64 9.56 13.95 -0.40
C ASN A 64 9.65 15.48 -0.26
N ALA A 65 9.72 16.18 -1.41
CA ALA A 65 9.82 17.63 -1.44
C ALA A 65 8.60 18.31 -0.79
N HIS A 66 7.39 17.78 -1.04
CA HIS A 66 6.17 18.31 -0.43
C HIS A 66 6.09 17.99 1.07
N THR A 67 6.51 16.80 1.48
CA THR A 67 6.53 16.39 2.90
C THR A 67 7.41 17.32 3.72
N LEU A 68 8.60 17.67 3.21
CA LEU A 68 9.50 18.62 3.89
C LEU A 68 8.86 19.99 4.08
N LYS A 69 8.11 20.47 3.07
CA LYS A 69 7.34 21.71 3.19
C LYS A 69 6.25 21.59 4.28
N ARG A 70 5.51 20.48 4.32
CA ARG A 70 4.48 20.24 5.34
C ARG A 70 5.05 20.16 6.75
N ILE A 71 6.20 19.50 6.91
CA ILE A 71 6.92 19.44 8.20
C ILE A 71 7.32 20.85 8.65
N ALA A 72 7.90 21.65 7.76
CA ALA A 72 8.31 23.02 8.07
C ALA A 72 7.12 23.90 8.49
N GLU A 73 5.94 23.70 7.87
CA GLU A 73 4.71 24.45 8.17
C GLU A 73 3.99 24.01 9.46
N ALA A 74 4.22 22.78 9.92
CA ALA A 74 3.51 22.20 11.07
C ALA A 74 3.79 22.95 12.38
N LYS A 75 2.83 23.02 13.30
CA LYS A 75 2.91 23.85 14.51
C LYS A 75 2.48 23.16 15.80
N GLU A 76 1.63 22.16 15.72
CA GLU A 76 1.08 21.49 16.89
C GLU A 76 1.53 20.04 16.94
N TYR A 77 1.25 19.26 15.89
CA TYR A 77 1.64 17.86 15.86
C TYR A 77 1.73 17.27 14.45
N ILE A 78 2.51 16.19 14.36
CA ILE A 78 2.62 15.36 13.16
C ILE A 78 2.39 13.91 13.55
N LEU A 79 1.45 13.23 12.89
CA LEU A 79 1.28 11.78 13.00
C LEU A 79 1.75 11.12 11.72
N VAL A 80 2.61 10.12 11.86
CA VAL A 80 3.19 9.39 10.75
C VAL A 80 3.00 7.90 10.97
N ALA A 81 2.39 7.21 10.02
CA ALA A 81 2.39 5.74 9.96
C ALA A 81 3.13 5.29 8.71
N LEU A 82 4.10 4.40 8.87
CA LEU A 82 4.97 3.92 7.79
C LEU A 82 5.19 2.41 7.92
N PHE A 83 5.11 1.72 6.77
CA PHE A 83 5.52 0.32 6.70
C PHE A 83 7.04 0.19 6.72
N LEU A 84 7.75 1.05 5.98
CA LEU A 84 9.21 1.04 5.91
C LEU A 84 9.79 2.42 6.20
N GLY A 85 10.81 2.43 7.05
CA GLY A 85 11.51 3.63 7.51
C GLY A 85 12.97 3.30 7.83
N ASN A 86 13.89 3.83 7.06
CA ASN A 86 15.33 3.59 7.25
C ASN A 86 16.14 4.87 7.32
N ILE A 87 17.42 4.68 7.62
CA ILE A 87 18.43 5.71 7.72
C ILE A 87 19.34 5.61 6.50
N HIS A 88 19.08 6.49 5.54
CA HIS A 88 19.80 6.66 4.30
C HIS A 88 19.85 8.14 3.94
N GLU A 89 20.79 8.59 3.10
CA GLU A 89 20.88 10.00 2.68
C GLU A 89 19.55 10.56 2.14
N ALA A 90 18.73 9.72 1.50
CA ALA A 90 17.42 10.06 0.99
C ALA A 90 16.35 10.31 2.07
N SER A 91 16.44 9.61 3.20
CA SER A 91 15.45 9.66 4.28
C SER A 91 15.91 10.52 5.45
N TYR A 92 17.22 10.74 5.61
CA TYR A 92 17.79 11.59 6.66
C TYR A 92 17.20 12.99 6.66
N GLU A 93 17.03 13.60 5.49
CA GLU A 93 16.48 14.95 5.39
C GLU A 93 15.10 15.08 6.05
N VAL A 94 14.23 14.07 5.88
CA VAL A 94 12.91 14.05 6.50
C VAL A 94 13.00 13.78 8.00
N TRP A 95 13.86 12.84 8.43
CA TRP A 95 14.03 12.57 9.85
C TRP A 95 14.60 13.76 10.61
N ASP A 96 15.55 14.49 10.01
CA ASP A 96 16.16 15.69 10.58
C ASP A 96 15.15 16.85 10.63
N ALA A 97 14.32 17.00 9.59
CA ALA A 97 13.25 17.98 9.60
C ALA A 97 12.24 17.69 10.73
N LEU A 98 11.87 16.42 10.95
CA LEU A 98 11.01 16.03 12.06
C LEU A 98 11.68 16.28 13.42
N ALA A 99 12.98 16.01 13.55
CA ALA A 99 13.75 16.30 14.76
C ALA A 99 13.75 17.81 15.07
N ALA A 100 13.98 18.66 14.08
CA ALA A 100 13.92 20.11 14.24
C ALA A 100 12.53 20.58 14.74
N LYS A 101 11.45 19.95 14.27
CA LYS A 101 10.10 20.24 14.78
C LYS A 101 9.91 19.87 16.25
N VAL A 102 10.53 18.77 16.71
CA VAL A 102 10.53 18.43 18.13
C VAL A 102 11.27 19.49 18.96
N GLU A 103 12.40 20.02 18.47
CA GLU A 103 13.12 21.12 19.13
C GLU A 103 12.29 22.42 19.20
N GLU A 104 11.42 22.64 18.20
CA GLU A 104 10.46 23.74 18.18
C GLU A 104 9.24 23.51 19.08
N GLY A 105 9.11 22.34 19.70
CA GLY A 105 8.01 21.98 20.60
C GLY A 105 6.79 21.37 19.91
N VAL A 106 6.90 20.97 18.64
CA VAL A 106 5.84 20.25 17.91
C VAL A 106 5.88 18.77 18.29
N ASP A 107 4.72 18.19 18.58
CA ASP A 107 4.62 16.79 18.94
C ASP A 107 4.66 15.87 17.71
N VAL A 108 5.74 15.11 17.56
CA VAL A 108 5.89 14.17 16.43
C VAL A 108 5.75 12.72 16.90
N TYR A 109 4.76 12.02 16.34
CA TYR A 109 4.47 10.62 16.62
C TYR A 109 4.67 9.76 15.37
N VAL A 110 5.44 8.68 15.51
CA VAL A 110 5.78 7.76 14.42
C VAL A 110 5.38 6.33 14.80
N LEU A 111 4.44 5.77 14.05
CA LEU A 111 4.19 4.34 13.97
C LEU A 111 5.04 3.76 12.85
N LEU A 112 5.96 2.87 13.20
CA LEU A 112 6.87 2.25 12.23
C LEU A 112 6.84 0.73 12.36
N ASP A 113 6.66 0.03 11.24
CA ASP A 113 6.66 -1.44 11.23
C ASP A 113 8.08 -2.01 11.32
N SER A 114 8.24 -3.05 12.14
CA SER A 114 9.51 -3.74 12.35
C SER A 114 10.04 -4.47 11.11
N SER A 115 9.27 -4.56 10.02
CA SER A 115 9.76 -4.96 8.69
C SER A 115 10.92 -4.09 8.21
N SER A 116 11.02 -2.86 8.73
CA SER A 116 12.13 -1.94 8.47
C SER A 116 13.52 -2.53 8.82
N TYR A 117 13.62 -3.49 9.76
CA TYR A 117 14.90 -4.14 10.08
C TYR A 117 15.48 -5.01 8.94
N PHE A 118 14.66 -5.36 7.94
CA PHE A 118 15.02 -6.30 6.88
C PHE A 118 15.25 -5.60 5.53
N GLN A 119 15.41 -4.28 5.54
CA GLN A 119 15.69 -3.51 4.34
C GLN A 119 17.12 -3.73 3.90
N LEU A 120 17.26 -4.01 2.60
CA LEU A 120 18.54 -4.19 1.95
C LEU A 120 18.63 -3.19 0.81
N THR A 121 19.81 -2.61 0.61
CA THR A 121 20.07 -1.74 -0.53
C THR A 121 19.82 -2.53 -1.81
N PRO A 122 19.14 -1.95 -2.82
CA PRO A 122 18.88 -2.64 -4.07
C PRO A 122 20.18 -3.14 -4.70
N HIS A 123 20.13 -4.34 -5.28
CA HIS A 123 21.23 -5.00 -6.01
C HIS A 123 22.51 -5.36 -5.24
N THR A 124 22.79 -4.79 -4.05
CA THR A 124 24.02 -5.09 -3.27
C THR A 124 23.78 -5.99 -2.05
N ASN A 125 22.52 -6.15 -1.62
CA ASN A 125 22.12 -6.88 -0.42
C ASN A 125 22.78 -6.38 0.88
N LEU A 126 23.27 -5.13 0.90
CA LEU A 126 23.76 -4.49 2.12
C LEU A 126 22.58 -4.11 3.00
N VAL A 127 22.68 -4.35 4.31
CA VAL A 127 21.61 -3.97 5.25
C VAL A 127 21.57 -2.45 5.39
N VAL A 128 20.38 -1.87 5.21
CA VAL A 128 20.14 -0.45 5.50
C VAL A 128 19.50 -0.35 6.88
N PRO A 129 20.09 0.41 7.83
CA PRO A 129 19.60 0.48 9.20
C PRO A 129 18.17 1.05 9.28
N ALA A 130 17.30 0.39 10.05
CA ALA A 130 15.99 0.93 10.37
C ALA A 130 16.09 2.20 11.23
N ALA A 131 15.12 3.11 11.09
CA ALA A 131 15.15 4.42 11.75
C ALA A 131 14.81 4.42 13.24
N PHE A 132 14.42 3.28 13.84
CA PHE A 132 13.91 3.22 15.21
C PHE A 132 14.79 3.89 16.27
N ASN A 133 16.09 3.60 16.29
CA ASN A 133 16.99 4.16 17.31
C ASN A 133 17.25 5.64 17.04
N TYR A 134 17.56 6.00 15.80
CA TYR A 134 17.76 7.39 15.40
C TYR A 134 16.56 8.26 15.77
N ALA A 135 15.35 7.84 15.38
CA ALA A 135 14.11 8.54 15.66
C ALA A 135 13.89 8.77 17.16
N ARG A 136 14.18 7.77 18.02
CA ARG A 136 14.09 7.93 19.48
C ARG A 136 15.18 8.86 20.02
N ASP A 137 16.41 8.74 19.51
CA ASP A 137 17.56 9.54 19.97
C ASP A 137 17.37 11.03 19.67
N VAL A 138 16.71 11.38 18.56
CA VAL A 138 16.36 12.76 18.20
C VAL A 138 15.01 13.24 18.79
N GLY A 139 14.42 12.47 19.71
CA GLY A 139 13.26 12.88 20.49
C GLY A 139 11.88 12.62 19.84
N LEU A 140 11.82 11.91 18.71
CA LEU A 140 10.52 11.49 18.14
C LEU A 140 9.87 10.46 19.06
N LYS A 141 8.55 10.55 19.21
CA LYS A 141 7.76 9.53 19.91
C LYS A 141 7.55 8.38 18.92
N VAL A 142 8.14 7.22 19.19
CA VAL A 142 8.11 6.07 18.27
C VAL A 142 7.41 4.87 18.88
N ALA A 143 6.41 4.35 18.18
CA ALA A 143 5.78 3.06 18.46
C ALA A 143 6.16 2.05 17.38
N GLU A 144 6.73 0.93 17.80
CA GLU A 144 7.16 -0.15 16.90
C GLU A 144 6.03 -1.17 16.70
N TYR A 145 5.52 -1.28 15.48
CA TYR A 145 4.46 -2.24 15.17
C TYR A 145 5.01 -3.67 15.10
N ASN A 146 4.34 -4.54 15.85
CA ASN A 146 4.56 -5.99 15.90
C ASN A 146 6.05 -6.40 15.94
N PRO A 147 6.80 -5.96 16.98
CA PRO A 147 8.24 -6.13 17.08
C PRO A 147 8.63 -7.61 16.96
N MET A 148 9.53 -7.91 16.03
CA MET A 148 10.05 -9.27 15.82
C MET A 148 11.07 -9.64 16.91
N SER A 149 10.58 -9.99 18.11
CA SER A 149 11.42 -10.41 19.24
C SER A 149 11.41 -11.92 19.48
N ALA A 150 12.47 -12.46 20.12
CA ALA A 150 12.58 -13.89 20.41
C ALA A 150 11.43 -14.43 21.29
N SER A 151 10.82 -13.58 22.13
CA SER A 151 9.63 -13.91 22.91
C SER A 151 8.36 -14.07 22.07
N HIS A 152 8.33 -13.50 20.86
CA HIS A 152 7.23 -13.63 19.89
C HIS A 152 7.48 -14.73 18.84
N ALA A 153 8.69 -15.31 18.80
CA ALA A 153 9.05 -16.37 17.84
C ALA A 153 8.21 -17.65 17.99
N ALA A 154 7.58 -17.88 19.15
CA ALA A 154 6.64 -18.97 19.37
C ALA A 154 5.31 -18.83 18.59
N PHE A 155 5.03 -17.65 18.04
CA PHE A 155 3.80 -17.34 17.28
C PHE A 155 4.11 -16.80 15.88
N LEU A 156 4.89 -17.55 15.11
CA LEU A 156 5.25 -17.27 13.71
C LEU A 156 4.12 -16.71 12.82
N PRO A 157 2.85 -17.17 12.91
CA PRO A 157 1.76 -16.61 12.10
C PRO A 157 1.44 -15.14 12.44
N LEU A 158 1.54 -14.75 13.71
CA LEU A 158 1.27 -13.38 14.15
C LEU A 158 2.37 -12.42 13.70
N LEU A 159 3.58 -12.91 13.40
CA LEU A 159 4.65 -12.09 12.81
C LEU A 159 4.32 -11.64 11.37
N LEU A 160 3.24 -12.12 10.77
CA LEU A 160 2.82 -11.72 9.43
C LEU A 160 1.83 -10.56 9.44
N ASP A 161 1.19 -10.30 10.59
CA ASP A 161 0.41 -9.09 10.85
C ASP A 161 1.35 -7.88 10.77
N ARG A 162 1.18 -7.06 9.73
CA ARG A 162 2.03 -5.90 9.49
C ARG A 162 1.21 -4.64 9.27
N ASP A 163 1.70 -3.52 9.77
CA ASP A 163 1.10 -2.24 9.47
C ASP A 163 1.60 -1.74 8.13
N HIS A 164 0.86 -2.06 7.07
CA HIS A 164 1.22 -1.66 5.72
C HIS A 164 0.65 -0.27 5.35
N ARG A 165 -0.05 0.38 6.28
CA ARG A 165 -0.60 1.73 6.10
C ARG A 165 0.52 2.75 6.00
N LYS A 166 0.34 3.71 5.09
CA LYS A 166 1.26 4.83 4.90
C LYS A 166 0.43 6.09 4.87
N PHE A 167 0.49 6.86 5.95
CA PHE A 167 -0.24 8.11 6.03
C PHE A 167 0.46 9.13 6.92
N TRP A 168 0.16 10.40 6.64
CA TRP A 168 0.66 11.56 7.35
C TRP A 168 -0.50 12.45 7.73
N ILE A 169 -0.52 12.93 8.97
CA ILE A 169 -1.44 13.97 9.44
C ILE A 169 -0.60 15.13 9.96
N PHE A 170 -0.85 16.33 9.45
CA PHE A 170 -0.19 17.57 9.87
C PHE A 170 -1.23 18.48 10.53
N ASP A 171 -1.06 18.77 11.82
CA ASP A 171 -1.89 19.68 12.63
C ASP A 171 -3.41 19.44 12.54
N GLY A 172 -3.82 18.21 12.21
CA GLY A 172 -5.23 17.89 12.00
C GLY A 172 -5.87 18.58 10.78
N GLU A 173 -5.08 19.25 9.94
CA GLU A 173 -5.54 20.00 8.76
C GLU A 173 -5.40 19.21 7.47
N TYR A 174 -4.25 18.54 7.30
CA TYR A 174 -3.90 17.81 6.09
C TYR A 174 -3.73 16.33 6.40
N LEU A 175 -4.25 15.51 5.50
CA LEU A 175 -4.15 14.06 5.53
C LEU A 175 -3.63 13.58 4.19
N ALA A 176 -2.49 12.90 4.21
CA ALA A 176 -1.94 12.25 3.04
C ALA A 176 -1.94 10.73 3.20
N VAL A 177 -2.34 10.01 2.15
CA VAL A 177 -2.41 8.53 2.10
C VAL A 177 -1.86 8.04 0.77
N GLY A 178 -1.15 6.90 0.77
CA GLY A 178 -0.66 6.31 -0.48
C GLY A 178 0.30 5.14 -0.29
N GLY A 179 1.18 4.94 -1.28
CA GLY A 179 2.10 3.81 -1.34
C GLY A 179 3.55 4.11 -0.92
N ILE A 180 3.92 5.40 -0.81
CA ILE A 180 5.31 5.85 -0.65
C ILE A 180 5.78 5.65 0.80
N ASN A 181 6.93 4.98 0.97
CA ASN A 181 7.61 4.81 2.26
C ASN A 181 8.69 5.86 2.50
N LEU A 182 9.17 5.97 3.74
CA LEU A 182 10.32 6.80 4.08
C LEU A 182 11.62 6.00 4.00
N ASN A 183 11.98 5.61 2.77
CA ASN A 183 13.19 4.86 2.52
C ASN A 183 13.82 5.20 1.17
N GLU A 184 15.10 4.86 1.03
CA GLU A 184 15.90 5.05 -0.18
C GLU A 184 15.22 4.51 -1.46
N ALA A 185 14.64 3.31 -1.38
CA ALA A 185 14.00 2.71 -2.55
C ALA A 185 12.81 3.56 -3.02
N SER A 186 12.01 4.10 -2.10
CA SER A 186 10.86 4.93 -2.49
C SER A 186 11.30 6.32 -2.94
N LEU A 187 12.21 6.96 -2.21
CA LEU A 187 12.47 8.40 -2.36
C LEU A 187 13.57 8.75 -3.36
N MET A 188 14.49 7.81 -3.62
CA MET A 188 15.74 8.10 -4.32
C MET A 188 16.11 7.10 -5.40
N ILE A 189 15.49 5.94 -5.52
CA ILE A 189 15.92 4.96 -6.53
C ILE A 189 14.86 4.85 -7.63
N PRO A 190 15.16 5.30 -8.88
CA PRO A 190 16.37 5.98 -9.34
C PRO A 190 16.43 7.45 -8.87
N PRO A 191 17.62 8.09 -8.79
CA PRO A 191 17.77 9.42 -8.20
C PRO A 191 16.81 10.43 -8.78
N GLU A 192 16.58 10.40 -10.07
CA GLU A 192 15.78 11.36 -10.84
C GLU A 192 14.33 11.44 -10.37
N THR A 193 13.74 10.32 -9.93
CA THR A 193 12.30 10.23 -9.63
C THR A 193 11.99 9.60 -8.26
N GLY A 194 12.83 8.68 -7.79
CA GLY A 194 12.39 7.64 -6.85
C GLY A 194 11.43 6.67 -7.53
N ASN A 195 10.72 5.88 -6.73
CA ASN A 195 9.67 5.00 -7.25
C ASN A 195 8.54 5.82 -7.89
N ILE A 196 7.94 5.24 -8.93
CA ILE A 196 6.65 5.71 -9.45
C ILE A 196 5.58 5.13 -8.53
N ASP A 197 5.08 5.98 -7.64
CA ASP A 197 4.11 5.64 -6.60
C ASP A 197 3.31 6.92 -6.25
N THR A 198 2.10 6.79 -5.72
CA THR A 198 1.22 7.94 -5.48
C THR A 198 0.99 8.16 -3.99
N MET A 199 1.10 9.42 -3.57
CA MET A 199 0.51 9.93 -2.33
C MET A 199 -0.58 10.94 -2.67
N VAL A 200 -1.73 10.82 -2.00
CA VAL A 200 -2.90 11.68 -2.17
C VAL A 200 -3.09 12.49 -0.90
N GLU A 201 -3.05 13.81 -1.02
CA GLU A 201 -3.30 14.73 0.09
C GLU A 201 -4.68 15.39 -0.03
N ILE A 202 -5.41 15.44 1.08
CA ILE A 202 -6.71 16.09 1.22
C ILE A 202 -6.79 16.85 2.55
N GLN A 203 -7.77 17.76 2.64
CA GLN A 203 -8.30 18.26 3.90
C GLN A 203 -9.66 17.59 4.17
N SER A 204 -9.78 16.89 5.29
CA SER A 204 -11.05 16.28 5.70
C SER A 204 -11.06 16.09 7.22
N PRO A 205 -11.64 17.03 8.00
CA PRO A 205 -11.66 16.93 9.46
C PRO A 205 -12.24 15.61 9.97
N LYS A 206 -13.27 15.06 9.29
CA LYS A 206 -13.91 13.82 9.69
C LYS A 206 -13.13 12.55 9.32
N ALA A 207 -12.45 12.53 8.17
CA ALA A 207 -11.53 11.43 7.86
C ALA A 207 -10.29 11.47 8.77
N ILE A 208 -9.78 12.66 9.07
CA ILE A 208 -8.68 12.87 10.02
C ILE A 208 -9.08 12.38 11.41
N GLU A 209 -10.26 12.74 11.89
CA GLU A 209 -10.79 12.25 13.18
C GLU A 209 -10.80 10.72 13.25
N ALA A 210 -11.32 10.06 12.21
CA ALA A 210 -11.35 8.59 12.13
C ALA A 210 -9.95 7.96 12.13
N LEU A 211 -8.97 8.57 11.43
CA LEU A 211 -7.60 8.07 11.38
C LEU A 211 -6.79 8.39 12.63
N VAL A 212 -7.02 9.52 13.29
CA VAL A 212 -6.45 9.82 14.62
C VAL A 212 -6.93 8.76 15.61
N ASP A 213 -8.23 8.43 15.62
CA ASP A 213 -8.76 7.37 16.47
C ASP A 213 -8.13 6.01 16.14
N SER A 214 -7.92 5.71 14.85
CA SER A 214 -7.23 4.49 14.43
C SER A 214 -5.76 4.45 14.85
N PHE A 215 -5.06 5.57 14.70
CA PHE A 215 -3.68 5.75 15.13
C PHE A 215 -3.55 5.51 16.63
N ILE A 216 -4.41 6.14 17.45
CA ILE A 216 -4.44 5.98 18.92
C ILE A 216 -4.70 4.52 19.31
N ARG A 217 -5.67 3.85 18.67
CA ARG A 217 -5.93 2.42 18.93
C ARG A 217 -4.71 1.55 18.65
N THR A 218 -4.02 1.79 17.53
CA THR A 218 -2.78 1.07 17.22
C THR A 218 -1.67 1.42 18.21
N TRP A 219 -1.48 2.70 18.50
CA TRP A 219 -0.46 3.19 19.41
C TRP A 219 -0.57 2.57 20.79
N ARG A 220 -1.77 2.59 21.39
CA ARG A 220 -2.03 1.99 22.72
C ARG A 220 -1.73 0.50 22.78
N ARG A 221 -1.69 -0.20 21.64
CA ARG A 221 -1.33 -1.63 21.58
C ARG A 221 0.19 -1.85 21.58
N TYR A 222 0.97 -0.92 21.02
CA TYR A 222 2.39 -1.10 20.74
C TYR A 222 3.33 -0.13 21.49
N SER A 223 2.79 0.89 22.15
CA SER A 223 3.52 1.82 22.99
C SER A 223 3.11 1.69 24.45
N VAL A 224 4.07 1.90 25.34
CA VAL A 224 3.85 1.98 26.79
C VAL A 224 3.40 3.37 27.25
N GLU A 225 3.61 4.39 26.42
CA GLU A 225 3.18 5.75 26.67
C GLU A 225 1.82 5.97 26.01
N PRO A 226 0.71 5.96 26.75
CA PRO A 226 -0.59 6.15 26.14
C PRO A 226 -0.71 7.57 25.57
N ILE A 227 -1.43 7.67 24.47
CA ILE A 227 -1.89 8.94 23.90
C ILE A 227 -3.40 9.01 24.01
N ASP A 228 -3.87 10.22 24.30
CA ASP A 228 -5.27 10.55 24.46
C ASP A 228 -5.74 11.42 23.29
N ARG A 229 -7.03 11.33 22.98
CA ARG A 229 -7.60 11.95 21.78
C ARG A 229 -7.54 13.47 21.83
N GLU A 230 -7.57 14.02 23.04
CA GLU A 230 -7.54 15.42 23.38
C GLU A 230 -6.20 16.09 23.03
N ALA A 231 -5.13 15.31 22.83
CA ALA A 231 -3.83 15.81 22.38
C ALA A 231 -3.84 16.26 20.90
N PHE A 232 -4.87 15.88 20.14
CA PHE A 232 -4.92 16.10 18.69
C PHE A 232 -6.07 17.05 18.33
N SER A 233 -5.73 18.33 18.16
CA SER A 233 -6.67 19.32 17.64
C SER A 233 -7.03 18.96 16.18
N ILE A 234 -8.30 19.14 15.81
CA ILE A 234 -8.72 18.98 14.41
C ILE A 234 -9.59 20.20 14.09
N PRO A 235 -9.04 21.20 13.41
CA PRO A 235 -9.80 22.41 13.09
C PRO A 235 -10.93 22.07 12.11
N PRO A 236 -12.10 22.72 12.24
CA PRO A 236 -13.17 22.58 11.25
C PRO A 236 -12.73 23.17 9.91
N LYS A 237 -13.23 22.60 8.83
CA LYS A 237 -13.01 23.08 7.46
C LYS A 237 -14.34 23.20 6.74
N GLU A 238 -14.61 24.39 6.21
CA GLU A 238 -15.76 24.66 5.36
C GLU A 238 -15.39 24.55 3.88
N GLY A 239 -16.41 24.49 3.01
CA GLY A 239 -16.21 24.46 1.56
C GLY A 239 -15.68 23.12 1.00
N LEU A 240 -15.87 22.03 1.74
CA LEU A 240 -15.54 20.68 1.28
C LEU A 240 -16.57 20.27 0.20
N SER A 241 -16.10 20.05 -1.02
CA SER A 241 -16.94 19.83 -2.21
C SER A 241 -16.92 18.39 -2.72
N LYS A 242 -16.00 17.56 -2.22
CA LYS A 242 -15.79 16.17 -2.64
C LYS A 242 -16.11 15.22 -1.48
N THR A 243 -16.17 13.92 -1.78
CA THR A 243 -16.35 12.86 -0.77
C THR A 243 -15.24 11.83 -0.93
N VAL A 244 -14.62 11.45 0.20
CA VAL A 244 -13.68 10.34 0.28
C VAL A 244 -14.30 9.18 1.05
N TYR A 245 -14.22 7.98 0.48
CA TYR A 245 -14.54 6.74 1.17
C TYR A 245 -13.25 6.15 1.74
N LEU A 246 -13.20 5.98 3.05
CA LEU A 246 -11.98 5.60 3.77
C LEU A 246 -12.02 4.12 4.16
N GLY A 247 -11.18 3.32 3.52
CA GLY A 247 -10.86 1.98 3.99
C GLY A 247 -9.72 2.03 5.01
N ASP A 248 -9.98 1.67 6.27
CA ASP A 248 -8.94 1.35 7.26
C ASP A 248 -9.07 -0.14 7.60
N HIS A 249 -8.28 -0.96 6.93
CA HIS A 249 -8.33 -2.40 7.04
C HIS A 249 -7.59 -2.90 8.28
N TYR A 250 -8.26 -3.77 9.03
CA TYR A 250 -7.73 -4.43 10.21
C TYR A 250 -7.79 -5.94 10.05
N VAL A 251 -6.65 -6.59 10.32
CA VAL A 251 -6.51 -8.05 10.29
C VAL A 251 -7.47 -8.69 11.30
N PHE A 252 -8.35 -9.58 10.83
CA PHE A 252 -9.46 -10.21 11.59
C PHE A 252 -10.58 -9.26 12.05
N GLY A 253 -10.59 -7.99 11.66
CA GLY A 253 -11.57 -6.99 12.14
C GLY A 253 -12.40 -6.31 11.05
N SER A 254 -12.00 -6.41 9.78
CA SER A 254 -12.71 -5.79 8.65
C SER A 254 -12.43 -6.51 7.34
N ASN A 255 -13.33 -6.40 6.36
CA ASN A 255 -13.12 -6.94 5.01
C ASN A 255 -12.94 -5.82 3.96
N SER A 256 -12.64 -4.60 4.40
CA SER A 256 -12.67 -3.39 3.57
C SER A 256 -11.82 -3.48 2.29
N VAL A 257 -10.62 -4.08 2.32
CA VAL A 257 -9.80 -4.28 1.11
C VAL A 257 -10.50 -5.19 0.10
N THR A 258 -11.04 -6.33 0.55
CA THR A 258 -11.81 -7.22 -0.32
C THR A 258 -13.06 -6.55 -0.84
N ASP A 259 -13.77 -5.80 0.00
CA ASP A 259 -14.98 -5.07 -0.42
C ASP A 259 -14.66 -4.00 -1.47
N LEU A 260 -13.56 -3.25 -1.32
CA LEU A 260 -13.08 -2.26 -2.30
C LEU A 260 -12.74 -2.93 -3.64
N PHE A 261 -12.01 -4.04 -3.60
CA PHE A 261 -11.64 -4.81 -4.78
C PHE A 261 -12.87 -5.39 -5.49
N ASP A 262 -13.81 -5.97 -4.74
CA ASP A 262 -15.07 -6.48 -5.27
C ASP A 262 -15.84 -5.34 -5.95
N ALA A 263 -16.03 -4.21 -5.25
CA ALA A 263 -16.76 -3.05 -5.77
C ALA A 263 -16.21 -2.53 -7.10
N LEU A 264 -14.88 -2.41 -7.21
CA LEU A 264 -14.24 -1.82 -8.40
C LEU A 264 -14.09 -2.77 -9.57
N ILE A 265 -13.99 -4.09 -9.35
CA ILE A 265 -13.74 -5.07 -10.42
C ILE A 265 -15.04 -5.79 -10.78
N LEU A 266 -15.79 -6.28 -9.80
CA LEU A 266 -17.07 -6.95 -10.03
C LEU A 266 -18.20 -5.93 -10.30
N GLY A 267 -18.03 -4.68 -9.88
CA GLY A 267 -18.95 -3.60 -10.21
C GLY A 267 -18.68 -2.84 -11.50
N ALA A 268 -17.54 -3.10 -12.14
CA ALA A 268 -17.16 -2.45 -13.40
C ALA A 268 -18.12 -2.77 -14.54
N GLN A 269 -18.40 -1.77 -15.38
CA GLN A 269 -19.31 -1.83 -16.52
C GLN A 269 -18.61 -1.75 -17.87
N ASN A 270 -17.50 -1.00 -17.97
CA ASN A 270 -16.82 -0.71 -19.23
C ASN A 270 -15.32 -1.04 -19.16
N GLU A 271 -14.60 -0.50 -18.18
CA GLU A 271 -13.14 -0.62 -18.12
C GLU A 271 -12.62 -0.54 -16.68
N VAL A 272 -11.55 -1.31 -16.41
CA VAL A 272 -10.77 -1.26 -15.18
C VAL A 272 -9.30 -1.17 -15.52
N TRP A 273 -8.63 -0.14 -15.00
CA TRP A 273 -7.18 -0.01 -14.97
C TRP A 273 -6.67 -0.44 -13.60
N MET A 274 -5.86 -1.49 -13.56
CA MET A 274 -5.20 -1.99 -12.36
C MET A 274 -3.71 -1.75 -12.48
N ILE A 275 -3.22 -0.68 -11.85
CA ILE A 275 -1.81 -0.32 -11.88
C ILE A 275 -1.16 -0.79 -10.58
N GLN A 276 -0.30 -1.79 -10.69
CA GLN A 276 0.33 -2.40 -9.53
C GLN A 276 1.72 -2.94 -9.83
N GLY A 277 2.63 -2.86 -8.87
CA GLY A 277 4.00 -3.35 -9.09
C GLY A 277 4.12 -4.87 -9.25
N TYR A 278 3.13 -5.64 -8.81
CA TYR A 278 3.24 -7.09 -8.64
C TYR A 278 1.96 -7.85 -8.99
N SER A 279 2.10 -9.11 -9.39
CA SER A 279 0.99 -10.05 -9.62
C SER A 279 1.06 -11.27 -8.68
N PHE A 280 1.08 -11.00 -7.38
CA PHE A 280 1.01 -12.03 -6.35
C PHE A 280 -0.45 -12.45 -6.11
N LEU A 281 -1.05 -13.03 -7.15
CA LEU A 281 -2.50 -13.23 -7.21
C LEU A 281 -2.88 -14.63 -6.74
N THR A 282 -3.98 -14.72 -6.00
CA THR A 282 -4.68 -15.98 -5.73
C THR A 282 -5.57 -16.34 -6.91
N LYS A 283 -6.07 -17.58 -6.95
CA LYS A 283 -7.03 -18.00 -7.98
C LYS A 283 -8.29 -17.16 -7.96
N GLU A 284 -8.72 -16.72 -6.79
CA GLU A 284 -9.94 -15.97 -6.57
C GLU A 284 -9.80 -14.50 -6.96
N LEU A 285 -8.60 -13.93 -6.80
CA LEU A 285 -8.26 -12.62 -7.36
C LEU A 285 -8.25 -12.65 -8.88
N ILE A 286 -7.68 -13.71 -9.48
CA ILE A 286 -7.72 -13.97 -10.92
C ILE A 286 -9.16 -14.20 -11.40
N ASN A 287 -9.99 -14.91 -10.64
CA ASN A 287 -11.38 -15.17 -11.02
C ASN A 287 -12.21 -13.91 -11.08
N ARG A 288 -11.99 -12.91 -10.21
CA ARG A 288 -12.66 -11.61 -10.31
C ARG A 288 -12.37 -10.88 -11.61
N ILE A 289 -11.09 -10.93 -12.03
CA ILE A 289 -10.67 -10.39 -13.33
C ILE A 289 -11.39 -11.13 -14.45
N ARG A 290 -11.41 -12.47 -14.41
CA ARG A 290 -12.12 -13.30 -15.38
C ARG A 290 -13.62 -13.01 -15.43
N GLU A 291 -14.26 -12.82 -14.28
CA GLU A 291 -15.69 -12.47 -14.23
C GLU A 291 -15.96 -11.11 -14.85
N ALA A 292 -15.07 -10.13 -14.69
CA ALA A 292 -15.20 -8.83 -15.35
C ALA A 292 -15.04 -8.96 -16.87
N THR A 293 -14.01 -9.65 -17.34
CA THR A 293 -13.74 -9.84 -18.77
C THR A 293 -14.80 -10.70 -19.45
N ASP A 294 -15.35 -11.72 -18.79
CA ASP A 294 -16.47 -12.54 -19.27
C ASP A 294 -17.75 -11.70 -19.45
N ARG A 295 -17.92 -10.61 -18.70
CA ARG A 295 -19.02 -9.63 -18.90
C ARG A 295 -18.73 -8.63 -20.03
N GLY A 296 -17.56 -8.68 -20.66
CA GLY A 296 -17.12 -7.76 -21.71
C GLY A 296 -16.45 -6.47 -21.19
N VAL A 297 -16.14 -6.39 -19.89
CA VAL A 297 -15.37 -5.27 -19.32
C VAL A 297 -13.92 -5.39 -19.79
N LYS A 298 -13.33 -4.28 -20.23
CA LYS A 298 -11.89 -4.21 -20.53
C LYS A 298 -11.12 -4.17 -19.22
N VAL A 299 -10.29 -5.18 -18.97
CA VAL A 299 -9.42 -5.16 -17.80
C VAL A 299 -7.99 -4.99 -18.25
N ASN A 300 -7.38 -3.87 -17.88
CA ASN A 300 -6.00 -3.52 -18.20
C ASN A 300 -5.17 -3.63 -16.91
N VAL A 301 -4.13 -4.46 -16.93
CA VAL A 301 -3.23 -4.63 -15.79
C VAL A 301 -1.85 -4.15 -16.19
N VAL A 302 -1.27 -3.26 -15.40
CA VAL A 302 0.12 -2.83 -15.57
C VAL A 302 0.95 -3.41 -14.44
N LEU A 303 2.05 -4.07 -14.80
CA LEU A 303 3.08 -4.56 -13.89
C LEU A 303 4.38 -3.78 -14.10
N SER A 304 5.26 -3.80 -13.10
CA SER A 304 6.60 -3.22 -13.25
C SER A 304 7.53 -4.20 -13.97
N GLU A 305 8.29 -3.73 -14.96
CA GLU A 305 9.38 -4.51 -15.57
C GLU A 305 10.58 -4.63 -14.61
N ASN A 306 10.84 -3.56 -13.87
CA ASN A 306 11.92 -3.49 -12.89
C ASN A 306 11.36 -3.67 -11.49
N ALA A 307 12.08 -4.29 -10.56
CA ALA A 307 11.77 -4.20 -9.14
C ALA A 307 13.03 -3.97 -8.30
N VAL A 308 12.81 -3.60 -7.04
CA VAL A 308 13.87 -3.42 -6.03
C VAL A 308 14.73 -4.70 -5.86
N LYS A 309 14.13 -5.89 -6.12
CA LYS A 309 14.81 -7.19 -6.03
C LYS A 309 14.32 -8.16 -7.12
N VAL A 310 15.26 -8.87 -7.72
CA VAL A 310 15.02 -9.86 -8.81
C VAL A 310 14.01 -10.95 -8.45
N HIS A 311 13.89 -11.35 -7.18
CA HIS A 311 12.90 -12.37 -6.81
C HIS A 311 11.46 -11.83 -6.83
N TYR A 312 11.25 -10.52 -6.68
CA TYR A 312 9.94 -9.91 -6.87
C TYR A 312 9.55 -9.94 -8.35
N GLU A 313 10.48 -9.62 -9.26
CA GLU A 313 10.29 -9.72 -10.72
C GLU A 313 9.93 -11.16 -11.10
N LYS A 314 10.73 -12.14 -10.67
CA LYS A 314 10.46 -13.56 -10.95
C LYS A 314 9.07 -14.01 -10.47
N ALA A 315 8.67 -13.55 -9.28
CA ALA A 315 7.37 -13.87 -8.70
C ALA A 315 6.22 -13.21 -9.47
N ALA A 316 6.36 -11.94 -9.88
CA ALA A 316 5.35 -11.22 -10.65
C ALA A 316 5.26 -11.78 -12.08
N PHE A 317 6.39 -12.00 -12.75
CA PHE A 317 6.40 -12.50 -14.12
C PHE A 317 5.80 -13.91 -14.23
N PHE A 318 5.91 -14.74 -13.17
CA PHE A 318 5.21 -16.01 -13.13
C PHE A 318 3.68 -15.89 -13.28
N GLY A 319 3.08 -14.84 -12.73
CA GLY A 319 1.62 -14.62 -12.72
C GLY A 319 1.06 -14.04 -14.03
N MET A 320 1.91 -13.65 -14.99
CA MET A 320 1.48 -12.96 -16.22
C MET A 320 0.55 -13.81 -17.08
N VAL A 321 0.85 -15.10 -17.23
CA VAL A 321 -0.02 -16.02 -17.99
C VAL A 321 -1.39 -16.15 -17.32
N ASP A 322 -1.49 -16.15 -15.99
CA ASP A 322 -2.78 -16.26 -15.30
C ASP A 322 -3.68 -15.04 -15.56
N LEU A 323 -3.07 -13.85 -15.68
CA LEU A 323 -3.76 -12.61 -16.03
C LEU A 323 -4.24 -12.61 -17.48
N ILE A 324 -3.37 -13.01 -18.42
CA ILE A 324 -3.71 -13.11 -19.84
C ILE A 324 -4.80 -14.17 -20.07
N ASP A 325 -4.69 -15.34 -19.44
CA ASP A 325 -5.69 -16.42 -19.52
C ASP A 325 -7.01 -16.04 -18.79
N ALA A 326 -7.02 -14.98 -17.99
CA ALA A 326 -8.23 -14.37 -17.45
C ALA A 326 -8.83 -13.28 -18.36
N GLY A 327 -8.25 -13.04 -19.54
CA GLY A 327 -8.73 -12.07 -20.53
C GLY A 327 -8.27 -10.63 -20.30
N ALA A 328 -7.37 -10.38 -19.34
CA ALA A 328 -6.82 -9.05 -19.14
C ALA A 328 -5.78 -8.70 -20.20
N THR A 329 -5.71 -7.41 -20.57
CA THR A 329 -4.60 -6.87 -21.34
C THR A 329 -3.47 -6.52 -20.38
N LEU A 330 -2.29 -7.10 -20.59
CA LEU A 330 -1.16 -6.96 -19.70
C LEU A 330 -0.11 -6.00 -20.29
N TYR A 331 0.35 -5.08 -19.47
CA TYR A 331 1.41 -4.12 -19.79
C TYR A 331 2.58 -4.30 -18.82
N LEU A 332 3.80 -4.21 -19.34
CA LEU A 332 5.01 -4.07 -18.54
C LEU A 332 5.55 -2.65 -18.68
N PHE A 333 5.63 -1.97 -17.54
CA PHE A 333 6.17 -0.63 -17.44
C PHE A 333 7.68 -0.67 -17.25
N ASP A 334 8.41 -0.09 -18.20
CA ASP A 334 9.83 0.21 -18.08
C ASP A 334 9.99 1.73 -17.97
N GLY A 335 9.80 2.22 -16.75
CA GLY A 335 9.79 3.65 -16.47
C GLY A 335 11.09 4.35 -16.84
N PRO A 336 11.07 5.69 -16.95
CA PRO A 336 12.28 6.47 -17.12
C PRO A 336 13.33 6.08 -16.08
N HIS A 337 14.58 5.89 -16.55
CA HIS A 337 15.70 5.47 -15.70
C HIS A 337 15.50 4.12 -14.98
N HIS A 338 14.66 3.24 -15.53
CA HIS A 338 14.28 1.96 -14.94
C HIS A 338 13.60 2.11 -13.57
N ALA A 339 12.82 3.18 -13.40
CA ALA A 339 12.08 3.43 -12.18
C ALA A 339 11.09 2.29 -11.87
N PHE A 340 11.08 1.88 -10.61
CA PHE A 340 10.16 0.84 -10.14
C PHE A 340 8.75 1.41 -10.00
N LEU A 341 7.77 0.74 -10.64
CA LEU A 341 6.34 1.03 -10.46
C LEU A 341 5.85 0.35 -9.19
N HIS A 342 5.58 1.15 -8.17
CA HIS A 342 5.06 0.69 -6.88
C HIS A 342 3.66 1.24 -6.60
N LEU A 343 2.89 1.58 -7.63
CA LEU A 343 1.52 2.07 -7.49
C LEU A 343 0.58 0.99 -6.90
N LYS A 344 -0.51 1.44 -6.27
CA LYS A 344 -1.70 0.65 -5.93
C LYS A 344 -2.93 1.47 -6.31
N LEU A 345 -3.11 1.56 -7.62
CA LEU A 345 -4.15 2.37 -8.23
C LEU A 345 -5.13 1.48 -8.97
N ILE A 346 -6.41 1.65 -8.68
CA ILE A 346 -7.48 1.09 -9.50
C ILE A 346 -8.35 2.24 -9.98
N VAL A 347 -8.54 2.35 -11.29
CA VAL A 347 -9.50 3.27 -11.90
C VAL A 347 -10.56 2.44 -12.63
N THR A 348 -11.83 2.70 -12.34
CA THR A 348 -12.97 1.97 -12.93
C THR A 348 -13.93 2.96 -13.58
N ASP A 349 -14.32 2.67 -14.82
CA ASP A 349 -15.36 3.38 -15.59
C ASP A 349 -15.21 4.91 -15.64
N ASP A 350 -13.97 5.40 -15.73
CA ASP A 350 -13.61 6.83 -15.77
C ASP A 350 -14.18 7.68 -14.62
N ARG A 351 -14.48 7.03 -13.48
CA ARG A 351 -15.26 7.63 -12.41
C ARG A 351 -14.80 7.24 -11.02
N TYR A 352 -14.57 5.96 -10.78
CA TYR A 352 -14.15 5.47 -9.47
C TYR A 352 -12.65 5.33 -9.44
N VAL A 353 -12.02 5.85 -8.40
CA VAL A 353 -10.57 5.74 -8.25
C VAL A 353 -10.18 5.41 -6.83
N LEU A 354 -9.40 4.33 -6.68
CA LEU A 354 -8.82 3.89 -5.43
C LEU A 354 -7.32 4.17 -5.42
N PHE A 355 -6.90 4.94 -4.43
CA PHE A 355 -5.50 5.11 -4.05
C PHE A 355 -5.27 4.48 -2.68
N GLY A 356 -4.06 3.99 -2.40
CA GLY A 356 -3.75 3.53 -1.05
C GLY A 356 -2.52 2.66 -0.97
N SER A 357 -2.48 1.83 0.07
CA SER A 357 -1.37 0.93 0.34
C SER A 357 -1.62 -0.52 -0.09
N ALA A 358 -2.89 -0.90 -0.30
CA ALA A 358 -3.30 -2.27 -0.55
C ALA A 358 -2.90 -2.75 -1.95
N ASN A 359 -2.00 -3.73 -2.02
CA ASN A 359 -1.73 -4.45 -3.24
C ASN A 359 -2.92 -5.38 -3.56
N TYR A 360 -3.17 -5.67 -4.84
CA TYR A 360 -4.18 -6.67 -5.20
C TYR A 360 -3.63 -8.09 -4.95
N ASN A 361 -3.43 -8.48 -3.70
CA ASN A 361 -2.85 -9.76 -3.32
C ASN A 361 -3.46 -10.32 -2.02
N LEU A 362 -3.17 -11.59 -1.73
CA LEU A 362 -3.67 -12.26 -0.52
C LEU A 362 -3.26 -11.50 0.75
N ARG A 363 -2.01 -11.02 0.79
CA ARG A 363 -1.43 -10.38 1.97
C ARG A 363 -2.22 -9.14 2.39
N SER A 364 -2.49 -8.23 1.46
CA SER A 364 -3.28 -7.02 1.73
C SER A 364 -4.74 -7.34 2.11
N GLN A 365 -5.28 -8.49 1.67
CA GLN A 365 -6.64 -8.91 2.04
C GLN A 365 -6.75 -9.52 3.44
N VAL A 366 -5.69 -10.16 3.96
CA VAL A 366 -5.83 -11.02 5.17
C VAL A 366 -4.71 -10.90 6.20
N LEU A 367 -3.53 -10.36 5.85
CA LEU A 367 -2.34 -10.36 6.71
C LEU A 367 -1.82 -8.95 7.02
N SER A 368 -2.17 -7.93 6.25
CA SER A 368 -1.71 -6.57 6.48
C SER A 368 -2.83 -5.70 7.02
N ARG A 369 -2.50 -4.68 7.80
CA ARG A 369 -3.34 -3.49 7.88
C ARG A 369 -3.09 -2.65 6.65
N GLU A 370 -4.17 -2.17 6.04
CA GLU A 370 -4.10 -1.40 4.80
C GLU A 370 -4.96 -0.16 4.92
N ILE A 371 -4.66 0.85 4.12
CA ILE A 371 -5.44 2.07 4.02
C ILE A 371 -5.77 2.34 2.54
N GLY A 372 -6.97 2.84 2.29
CA GLY A 372 -7.42 3.19 0.95
C GLY A 372 -8.34 4.41 0.95
N PHE A 373 -8.13 5.27 -0.02
CA PHE A 373 -9.04 6.35 -0.41
C PHE A 373 -9.71 5.98 -1.72
N LEU A 374 -11.01 5.77 -1.66
CA LEU A 374 -11.85 5.66 -2.84
C LEU A 374 -12.57 6.99 -3.06
N PHE A 375 -12.56 7.46 -4.30
CA PHE A 375 -13.35 8.59 -4.75
C PHE A 375 -14.34 8.13 -5.83
N ASP A 376 -15.56 8.64 -5.75
CA ASP A 376 -16.56 8.61 -6.82
C ASP A 376 -16.61 10.01 -7.44
N ASP A 377 -15.67 10.30 -8.35
CA ASP A 377 -15.50 11.63 -8.93
C ASP A 377 -14.74 11.57 -10.26
N VAL A 378 -15.40 12.03 -11.33
CA VAL A 378 -14.86 12.01 -12.70
C VAL A 378 -13.62 12.89 -12.91
N GLU A 379 -13.48 13.98 -12.15
CA GLU A 379 -12.34 14.90 -12.27
C GLU A 379 -11.10 14.33 -11.57
N ILE A 380 -11.29 13.68 -10.43
CA ILE A 380 -10.22 12.92 -9.76
C ILE A 380 -9.82 11.72 -10.62
N ALA A 381 -10.78 10.97 -11.16
CA ALA A 381 -10.51 9.84 -12.06
C ALA A 381 -9.77 10.29 -13.33
N SER A 382 -10.14 11.41 -13.93
CA SER A 382 -9.44 11.98 -15.10
C SER A 382 -7.96 12.26 -14.81
N ARG A 383 -7.64 12.90 -13.67
CA ARG A 383 -6.24 13.15 -13.28
C ARG A 383 -5.47 11.86 -13.00
N ALA A 384 -6.13 10.85 -12.43
CA ALA A 384 -5.53 9.53 -12.27
C ALA A 384 -5.24 8.89 -13.64
N LEU A 385 -6.16 9.00 -14.59
CA LEU A 385 -6.00 8.48 -15.96
C LEU A 385 -4.93 9.23 -16.75
N GLU A 386 -4.71 10.52 -16.51
CA GLU A 386 -3.55 11.24 -17.06
C GLU A 386 -2.24 10.61 -16.59
N HIS A 387 -2.14 10.22 -15.31
CA HIS A 387 -0.98 9.49 -14.80
C HIS A 387 -0.89 8.07 -15.39
N VAL A 388 -2.02 7.37 -15.54
CA VAL A 388 -2.07 6.07 -16.24
C VAL A 388 -1.57 6.22 -17.68
N SER A 389 -1.95 7.27 -18.40
CA SER A 389 -1.47 7.52 -19.77
C SER A 389 0.05 7.64 -19.82
N PHE A 390 0.66 8.39 -18.90
CA PHE A 390 2.12 8.48 -18.77
C PHE A 390 2.75 7.09 -18.56
N ILE A 391 2.14 6.25 -17.72
CA ILE A 391 2.62 4.89 -17.46
C ILE A 391 2.52 4.05 -18.74
N ILE A 392 1.40 4.12 -19.45
CA ILE A 392 1.20 3.36 -20.69
C ILE A 392 2.14 3.80 -21.81
N ASP A 393 2.45 5.09 -21.91
CA ASP A 393 3.42 5.62 -22.89
C ASP A 393 4.84 5.05 -22.68
N HIS A 394 5.15 4.59 -21.46
CA HIS A 394 6.41 3.93 -21.11
C HIS A 394 6.23 2.42 -20.88
N SER A 395 5.12 1.86 -21.33
CA SER A 395 4.83 0.44 -21.21
C SER A 395 4.79 -0.24 -22.57
N ARG A 396 5.09 -1.53 -22.56
CA ARG A 396 4.87 -2.44 -23.68
C ARG A 396 3.80 -3.46 -23.33
N VAL A 397 3.02 -3.86 -24.32
CA VAL A 397 2.05 -4.96 -24.14
C VAL A 397 2.83 -6.28 -24.08
N VAL A 398 2.46 -7.14 -23.14
CA VAL A 398 3.01 -8.50 -23.01
C VAL A 398 2.08 -9.48 -23.70
N ASP A 399 2.62 -10.24 -24.64
CA ASP A 399 1.89 -11.34 -25.24
C ASP A 399 2.03 -12.64 -24.45
N ARG A 400 1.22 -13.63 -24.84
CA ARG A 400 1.19 -14.92 -24.16
C ARG A 400 2.49 -15.71 -24.32
N GLU A 401 3.18 -15.59 -25.46
CA GLU A 401 4.42 -16.31 -25.74
C GLU A 401 5.54 -15.82 -24.81
N GLU A 402 5.68 -14.50 -24.67
CA GLU A 402 6.60 -13.88 -23.71
C GLU A 402 6.29 -14.33 -22.28
N ALA A 403 5.02 -14.23 -21.87
CA ALA A 403 4.60 -14.60 -20.52
C ALA A 403 4.92 -16.07 -20.18
N GLU A 404 4.81 -16.99 -21.14
CA GLU A 404 5.12 -18.41 -20.95
C GLU A 404 6.61 -18.66 -20.67
N THR A 405 7.51 -17.81 -21.16
CA THR A 405 8.96 -17.92 -20.86
C THR A 405 9.26 -17.81 -19.36
N HIS A 406 8.37 -17.16 -18.60
CA HIS A 406 8.51 -16.94 -17.16
C HIS A 406 7.84 -18.02 -16.29
N ARG A 407 7.27 -19.08 -16.87
CA ARG A 407 6.64 -20.21 -16.13
C ARG A 407 7.61 -21.28 -15.61
N GLY A 408 8.89 -20.93 -15.48
CA GLY A 408 9.92 -21.82 -14.95
C GLY A 408 9.75 -22.17 -13.45
N ILE A 409 10.44 -23.25 -13.02
CA ILE A 409 10.40 -23.74 -11.62
C ILE A 409 10.89 -22.68 -10.63
N ASP A 410 11.94 -21.93 -10.98
CA ASP A 410 12.49 -20.86 -10.14
C ASP A 410 11.45 -19.75 -9.90
N ASN A 411 10.79 -19.30 -10.96
CA ASN A 411 9.76 -18.27 -10.89
C ASN A 411 8.55 -18.75 -10.09
N ARG A 412 8.15 -20.02 -10.28
CA ARG A 412 7.11 -20.65 -9.48
C ARG A 412 7.44 -20.66 -7.99
N PHE A 413 8.68 -20.99 -7.63
CA PHE A 413 9.13 -20.99 -6.24
C PHE A 413 9.02 -19.60 -5.61
N PHE A 414 9.51 -18.57 -6.30
CA PHE A 414 9.40 -17.20 -5.78
C PHE A 414 7.96 -16.70 -5.75
N ASN A 415 7.14 -17.02 -6.76
CA ASN A 415 5.72 -16.68 -6.75
C ASN A 415 5.01 -17.26 -5.53
N PHE A 416 5.20 -18.56 -5.24
CA PHE A 416 4.65 -19.18 -4.04
C PHE A 416 5.13 -18.51 -2.75
N LEU A 417 6.42 -18.20 -2.65
CA LEU A 417 6.99 -17.55 -1.47
C LEU A 417 6.39 -16.15 -1.25
N MET A 418 6.27 -15.35 -2.32
CA MET A 418 5.76 -13.97 -2.26
C MET A 418 4.28 -13.86 -1.94
N GLN A 419 3.47 -14.91 -2.11
CA GLN A 419 2.08 -14.93 -1.61
C GLN A 419 1.98 -14.66 -0.10
N PHE A 420 3.07 -14.92 0.65
CA PHE A 420 3.10 -14.77 2.10
C PHE A 420 3.99 -13.64 2.59
N ILE A 421 5.13 -13.41 1.92
CA ILE A 421 6.15 -12.44 2.36
C ILE A 421 6.24 -11.18 1.48
N GLY A 422 5.59 -11.20 0.31
CA GLY A 422 5.69 -10.14 -0.70
C GLY A 422 4.74 -8.99 -0.48
#